data_AF-A0A9E2IG19-F1
#
_entry.id   AF-A0A9E2IG19-F1
#
_cell.length_a   1.000
_cell.length_b   1.000
_cell.length_c   1.000
_cell.angle_alpha   90.00
_cell.angle_beta   90.00
_cell.angle_gamma   90.00
#
_symmetry.space_group_name_H-M   'P 1'
#
loop_
_entity.id
_entity.type
_entity.pdbx_description
1 polymer ?
#
loop_
_entity_poly.entity_id
_entity_poly.type
_entity_poly.pdbx_seq_one_letter_code
_entity_poly.pdbx_strand_id
1 'polypeptide(L)'
;TLISAEIGGGPTEIIIPNNITYVHNDGTDGLLLMSQGNITIPWYSPYNMELNGIFIAQGGRFGRDYYWQAEAGPVKGALTLFGSIINARTGTNAYVNENNVVVSGYQQSINTYDRNLLTSPPPMMPYSSTQHRLIEWREGAPE
;
A
#
# COMPACT_ATOMS: atom_id res chain seq x y z
N THR A 1 7.90 -13.29 -3.70
CA THR A 1 7.90 -12.07 -4.53
C THR A 1 7.11 -12.32 -5.80
N LEU A 2 6.20 -11.42 -6.15
CA LEU A 2 5.49 -11.40 -7.43
C LEU A 2 5.65 -10.01 -8.06
N ILE A 3 5.99 -9.99 -9.35
CA ILE A 3 6.25 -8.77 -10.11
C ILE A 3 5.36 -8.79 -11.35
N SER A 4 4.61 -7.72 -11.56
CA SER A 4 3.85 -7.47 -12.77
C SER A 4 4.53 -6.34 -13.54
N ALA A 5 5.10 -6.65 -14.69
CA ALA A 5 5.79 -5.70 -15.56
C ALA A 5 5.59 -6.10 -17.03
N GLU A 6 5.51 -5.10 -17.91
CA GLU A 6 5.40 -5.32 -19.35
C GLU A 6 6.54 -4.59 -20.08
N ILE A 7 7.13 -5.25 -21.08
CA ILE A 7 8.19 -4.71 -21.94
C ILE A 7 7.59 -4.52 -23.34
N GLY A 8 6.64 -3.60 -23.52
CA GLY A 8 5.92 -3.50 -24.80
C GLY A 8 4.94 -2.35 -24.97
N GLY A 9 4.03 -2.10 -24.03
CA GLY A 9 3.09 -0.99 -24.16
C GLY A 9 1.91 -1.02 -23.18
N GLY A 10 2.13 -0.51 -21.97
CA GLY A 10 1.07 -0.15 -21.03
C GLY A 10 1.50 -0.29 -19.56
N PRO A 11 1.03 0.56 -18.62
CA PRO A 11 1.25 0.32 -17.20
C PRO A 11 0.46 -0.93 -16.76
N THR A 12 1.15 -1.89 -16.14
CA THR A 12 0.53 -3.09 -15.59
C THR A 12 -0.28 -2.82 -14.32
N GLU A 13 -1.24 -3.69 -14.01
CA GLU A 13 -2.06 -3.58 -12.81
C GLU A 13 -2.05 -4.90 -12.03
N ILE A 14 -1.99 -4.80 -10.71
CA ILE A 14 -2.22 -5.91 -9.78
C ILE A 14 -3.54 -5.64 -9.07
N ILE A 15 -4.47 -6.60 -9.09
CA ILE A 15 -5.73 -6.51 -8.36
C ILE A 15 -5.66 -7.40 -7.13
N ILE A 16 -5.99 -6.85 -5.95
CA ILE A 16 -6.00 -7.60 -4.68
C ILE A 16 -7.44 -7.75 -4.20
N PRO A 17 -8.13 -8.85 -4.55
CA PRO A 17 -9.55 -9.01 -4.28
C PRO A 17 -9.87 -9.43 -2.84
N ASN A 18 -8.90 -9.96 -2.10
CA ASN A 18 -9.11 -10.56 -0.79
C ASN A 18 -7.88 -10.38 0.11
N ASN A 19 -7.98 -10.83 1.36
CA ASN A 19 -6.93 -10.74 2.34
C ASN A 19 -5.65 -11.45 1.87
N ILE A 20 -4.53 -10.88 2.27
CA ILE A 20 -3.20 -11.48 2.15
C ILE A 20 -2.63 -11.49 3.56
N THR A 21 -2.56 -12.65 4.19
CA THR A 21 -2.05 -12.79 5.55
C THR A 21 -0.81 -13.68 5.56
N TYR A 22 0.11 -13.38 6.47
CA TYR A 22 1.20 -14.30 6.78
C TYR A 22 0.66 -15.48 7.61
N VAL A 23 1.30 -16.63 7.48
CA VAL A 23 1.01 -17.80 8.33
C VAL A 23 1.76 -17.64 9.66
N HIS A 24 2.95 -17.03 9.63
CA HIS A 24 3.80 -16.77 10.78
C HIS A 24 4.20 -15.28 10.86
N ASN A 25 4.16 -14.72 12.07
CA ASN A 25 4.54 -13.32 12.33
C ASN A 25 5.96 -13.19 12.95
N ASP A 26 6.75 -14.26 12.90
CA ASP A 26 8.11 -14.36 13.43
C ASP A 26 9.20 -13.94 12.44
N GLY A 27 8.81 -13.50 11.24
CA GLY A 27 9.72 -13.03 10.20
C GLY A 27 10.17 -14.11 9.20
N THR A 28 9.66 -15.34 9.29
CA THR A 28 9.91 -16.37 8.28
C THR A 28 9.11 -16.14 6.99
N ASP A 29 7.99 -15.44 7.11
CA ASP A 29 7.08 -15.16 6.01
C ASP A 29 7.31 -13.73 5.51
N GLY A 30 7.40 -13.57 4.19
CA GLY A 30 7.58 -12.27 3.57
C GLY A 30 7.01 -12.24 2.16
N LEU A 31 6.18 -11.23 1.88
CA LEU A 31 5.63 -11.01 0.54
C LEU A 31 6.06 -9.65 0.00
N LEU A 32 6.50 -9.66 -1.26
CA LEU A 32 6.68 -8.46 -2.07
C LEU A 32 5.77 -8.57 -3.29
N LEU A 33 4.87 -7.59 -3.47
CA LEU A 33 4.11 -7.35 -4.69
C LEU A 33 4.61 -6.06 -5.34
N MET A 34 5.00 -6.14 -6.60
CA MET A 34 5.49 -4.99 -7.35
C MET A 34 4.76 -4.87 -8.69
N SER A 35 4.18 -3.71 -8.95
CA SER A 35 3.49 -3.37 -10.20
C SER A 35 4.17 -2.17 -10.85
N GLN A 36 4.34 -2.20 -12.18
CA GLN A 36 4.81 -1.04 -12.94
C GLN A 36 3.76 0.08 -12.94
N GLY A 37 2.48 -0.26 -12.95
CA GLY A 37 1.37 0.68 -12.82
C GLY A 37 0.75 0.65 -11.43
N ASN A 38 -0.52 0.27 -11.34
CA ASN A 38 -1.31 0.34 -10.11
C ASN A 38 -1.33 -0.98 -9.34
N ILE A 39 -1.58 -0.87 -8.04
CA ILE A 39 -2.05 -1.96 -7.19
C ILE A 39 -3.42 -1.55 -6.67
N THR A 40 -4.46 -2.26 -7.09
CA THR A 40 -5.86 -1.84 -6.91
C THR A 40 -6.64 -2.82 -6.05
N ILE A 41 -7.33 -2.29 -5.04
CA ILE A 41 -8.30 -3.02 -4.23
C ILE A 41 -9.68 -2.86 -4.90
N PRO A 42 -10.30 -3.92 -5.44
CA PRO A 42 -11.52 -3.83 -6.22
C PRO A 42 -12.76 -3.68 -5.33
N TRP A 43 -13.87 -3.26 -5.92
CA TRP A 43 -15.09 -2.92 -5.17
C TRP A 43 -15.64 -4.07 -4.28
N TYR A 44 -15.47 -5.31 -4.72
CA TYR A 44 -15.92 -6.54 -4.08
C TYR A 44 -14.96 -7.08 -3.00
N SER A 45 -13.95 -6.30 -2.59
CA SER A 45 -13.08 -6.64 -1.47
C SER A 45 -13.84 -6.83 -0.15
N PRO A 46 -13.28 -7.59 0.82
CA PRO A 46 -13.88 -7.81 2.13
C PRO A 46 -14.22 -6.51 2.86
N TYR A 47 -15.24 -6.57 3.73
CA TYR A 47 -15.64 -5.44 4.58
C TYR A 47 -14.50 -4.99 5.51
N ASN A 48 -13.80 -5.95 6.12
CA ASN A 48 -12.54 -5.73 6.82
C ASN A 48 -11.45 -6.51 6.09
N MET A 49 -10.42 -5.80 5.65
CA MET A 49 -9.35 -6.35 4.82
C MET A 49 -8.01 -6.32 5.57
N GLU A 50 -7.25 -7.41 5.47
CA GLU A 50 -5.91 -7.53 6.02
C GLU A 50 -4.89 -7.80 4.90
N LEU A 51 -3.82 -7.02 4.89
CA LEU A 51 -2.76 -7.06 3.88
C LEU A 51 -1.37 -7.08 4.53
N ASN A 52 -0.69 -8.22 4.45
CA ASN A 52 0.63 -8.43 4.98
C ASN A 52 1.62 -8.52 3.82
N GLY A 53 2.61 -7.63 3.80
CA GLY A 53 3.56 -7.54 2.71
C GLY A 53 4.08 -6.15 2.40
N ILE A 54 4.98 -6.11 1.42
CA ILE A 54 5.45 -4.89 0.77
C ILE A 54 4.73 -4.76 -0.56
N PHE A 55 4.09 -3.62 -0.78
CA PHE A 55 3.34 -3.30 -1.99
C PHE A 55 3.98 -2.11 -2.69
N ILE A 56 4.51 -2.32 -3.91
CA ILE A 56 5.23 -1.31 -4.68
C ILE A 56 4.49 -1.04 -5.99
N ALA A 57 3.89 0.14 -6.13
CA ALA A 57 3.33 0.66 -7.38
C ALA A 57 4.33 1.67 -7.99
N GLN A 58 5.24 1.20 -8.84
CA GLN A 58 6.40 1.97 -9.30
C GLN A 58 6.03 3.23 -10.09
N GLY A 59 5.02 3.18 -10.95
CA GLY A 59 4.54 4.31 -11.75
C GLY A 59 3.10 4.74 -11.44
N GLY A 60 2.40 3.98 -10.61
CA GLY A 60 0.98 4.19 -10.28
C GLY A 60 0.72 4.43 -8.80
N ARG A 61 -0.49 4.04 -8.37
CA ARG A 61 -0.95 4.16 -6.98
C ARG A 61 -1.25 2.79 -6.39
N PHE A 62 -1.07 2.69 -5.09
CA PHE A 62 -1.73 1.66 -4.28
C PHE A 62 -3.03 2.25 -3.75
N GLY A 63 -4.15 1.53 -3.86
CA GLY A 63 -5.38 1.91 -3.16
C GLY A 63 -6.63 1.42 -3.86
N ARG A 64 -7.72 2.15 -3.66
CA ARG A 64 -9.07 1.82 -4.10
C ARG A 64 -9.65 2.95 -4.93
N ASP A 65 -10.48 2.60 -5.91
CA ASP A 65 -11.22 3.59 -6.69
C ASP A 65 -12.54 4.01 -6.04
N TYR A 66 -13.08 5.10 -6.55
CA TYR A 66 -14.42 5.55 -6.18
C TYR A 66 -15.45 4.65 -6.84
N TYR A 67 -16.25 3.95 -6.03
CA TYR A 67 -17.32 3.10 -6.51
C TYR A 67 -18.64 3.60 -5.95
N TRP A 68 -19.43 4.33 -6.73
CA TRP A 68 -20.72 4.89 -6.28
C TRP A 68 -21.85 3.85 -6.20
N GLN A 69 -21.87 2.88 -7.13
CA GLN A 69 -22.98 1.92 -7.32
C GLN A 69 -22.61 0.48 -6.96
N ALA A 70 -21.64 0.25 -6.07
CA ALA A 70 -21.25 -1.11 -5.72
C ALA A 70 -22.40 -1.84 -5.01
N GLU A 71 -22.82 -2.99 -5.56
CA GLU A 71 -23.93 -3.82 -5.06
C GLU A 71 -23.76 -4.26 -3.59
N ALA A 72 -22.51 -4.28 -3.10
CA ALA A 72 -22.13 -4.72 -1.75
C ALA A 72 -21.88 -3.56 -0.75
N GLY A 73 -22.32 -2.35 -1.06
CA GLY A 73 -22.04 -1.16 -0.26
C GLY A 73 -20.67 -0.56 -0.59
N PRO A 74 -20.62 0.74 -0.97
CA PRO A 74 -19.37 1.37 -1.38
C PRO A 74 -18.42 1.59 -0.20
N VAL A 75 -18.97 1.73 1.02
CA VAL A 75 -18.25 1.94 2.28
C VAL A 75 -17.87 0.60 2.93
N LYS A 76 -16.64 0.52 3.44
CA LYS A 76 -16.03 -0.66 4.07
C LYS A 76 -15.53 -0.29 5.47
N GLY A 77 -15.32 -1.29 6.33
CA GLY A 77 -14.85 -1.10 7.71
C GLY A 77 -13.39 -0.68 7.78
N ALA A 78 -12.49 -1.63 8.00
CA ALA A 78 -11.05 -1.37 8.17
C ALA A 78 -10.18 -2.00 7.07
N LEU A 79 -9.19 -1.25 6.59
CA LEU A 79 -8.03 -1.77 5.86
C LEU A 79 -6.84 -1.80 6.81
N THR A 80 -6.38 -3.01 7.15
CA THR A 80 -5.22 -3.23 8.02
C THR A 80 -4.06 -3.69 7.16
N LEU A 81 -2.95 -2.96 7.24
CA LEU A 81 -1.72 -3.27 6.53
C LEU A 81 -0.59 -3.53 7.52
N PHE A 82 0.05 -4.69 7.40
CA PHE A 82 1.28 -5.02 8.10
C PHE A 82 2.43 -5.13 7.09
N GLY A 83 3.30 -4.12 7.05
CA GLY A 83 4.39 -4.05 6.10
C GLY A 83 4.62 -2.64 5.57
N SER A 84 4.63 -2.47 4.25
CA SER A 84 4.97 -1.17 3.62
C SER A 84 4.24 -0.96 2.29
N ILE A 85 3.83 0.28 2.04
CA ILE A 85 3.29 0.73 0.75
C ILE A 85 4.26 1.74 0.15
N ILE A 86 4.63 1.55 -1.11
CA ILE A 86 5.46 2.47 -1.88
C ILE A 86 4.75 2.74 -3.21
N ASN A 87 4.44 3.99 -3.52
CA ASN A 87 3.71 4.36 -4.72
C ASN A 87 4.18 5.72 -5.26
N ALA A 88 4.28 5.85 -6.58
CA ALA A 88 4.68 7.10 -7.23
C ALA A 88 3.57 8.15 -7.30
N ARG A 89 2.30 7.74 -7.21
CA ARG A 89 1.13 8.62 -7.22
C ARG A 89 0.31 8.45 -5.95
N THR A 90 -0.30 9.53 -5.46
CA THR A 90 -1.16 9.50 -4.27
C THR A 90 -2.20 8.39 -4.37
N GLY A 91 -2.19 7.51 -3.38
CA GLY A 91 -3.18 6.47 -3.18
C GLY A 91 -4.36 6.97 -2.37
N THR A 92 -5.56 6.50 -2.69
CA THR A 92 -6.78 6.81 -1.95
C THR A 92 -7.41 5.50 -1.52
N ASN A 93 -7.74 5.36 -0.23
CA ASN A 93 -8.45 4.18 0.29
C ASN A 93 -9.90 4.50 0.68
N ALA A 94 -10.24 5.79 0.77
CA ALA A 94 -11.56 6.29 1.13
C ALA A 94 -11.84 7.62 0.42
N TYR A 95 -13.10 7.79 0.02
CA TYR A 95 -13.63 9.01 -0.59
C TYR A 95 -14.70 9.56 0.33
N VAL A 96 -14.62 10.87 0.58
CA VAL A 96 -15.58 11.60 1.41
C VAL A 96 -16.43 12.52 0.54
N ASN A 97 -17.67 12.76 0.97
CA ASN A 97 -18.50 13.81 0.38
C ASN A 97 -18.18 15.18 0.98
N GLU A 98 -18.90 16.21 0.53
CA GLU A 98 -18.78 17.60 1.01
C GLU A 98 -19.01 17.76 2.53
N ASN A 99 -19.68 16.79 3.16
CA ASN A 99 -19.95 16.76 4.60
C ASN A 99 -18.90 15.96 5.39
N ASN A 100 -17.75 15.61 4.79
CA ASN A 100 -16.69 14.78 5.37
C ASN A 100 -17.14 13.37 5.79
N VAL A 101 -18.23 12.86 5.20
CA VAL A 101 -18.71 11.49 5.42
C VAL A 101 -18.11 10.58 4.35
N VAL A 102 -17.51 9.46 4.77
CA VAL A 102 -17.01 8.44 3.85
C VAL A 102 -18.17 7.86 3.05
N VAL A 103 -18.11 8.01 1.73
CA VAL A 103 -19.12 7.53 0.77
C VAL A 103 -18.63 6.35 -0.07
N SER A 104 -17.31 6.10 -0.11
CA SER A 104 -16.72 4.93 -0.75
C SER A 104 -15.37 4.60 -0.11
N GLY A 105 -15.05 3.31 0.02
CA GLY A 105 -13.79 2.83 0.57
C GLY A 105 -13.79 2.59 2.08
N TYR A 106 -12.60 2.38 2.65
CA TYR A 106 -12.42 1.95 4.03
C TYR A 106 -12.48 3.12 5.01
N GLN A 107 -13.40 3.06 5.97
CA GLN A 107 -13.55 4.10 6.99
C GLN A 107 -12.32 4.22 7.90
N GLN A 108 -11.59 3.13 8.08
CA GLN A 108 -10.36 3.10 8.86
C GLN A 108 -9.22 2.51 8.02
N SER A 109 -8.04 3.13 8.09
CA SER A 109 -6.80 2.60 7.53
C SER A 109 -5.77 2.49 8.65
N ILE A 110 -5.32 1.27 8.93
CA ILE A 110 -4.36 0.97 9.99
C ILE A 110 -3.10 0.44 9.32
N ASN A 111 -2.01 1.22 9.36
CA ASN A 111 -0.74 0.82 8.77
C ASN A 111 0.29 0.57 9.88
N THR A 112 0.76 -0.65 9.97
CA THR A 112 1.79 -1.08 10.93
C THR A 112 3.05 -1.48 10.19
N TYR A 113 4.19 -0.99 10.65
CA TYR A 113 5.49 -1.33 10.08
C TYR A 113 5.95 -2.72 10.54
N ASP A 114 6.31 -3.57 9.58
CA ASP A 114 6.93 -4.86 9.86
C ASP A 114 8.45 -4.73 9.99
N ARG A 115 8.95 -4.85 11.22
CA ARG A 115 10.39 -4.75 11.54
C ARG A 115 11.20 -5.92 11.01
N ASN A 116 10.59 -7.08 10.81
CA ASN A 116 11.30 -8.28 10.36
C ASN A 116 11.80 -8.12 8.91
N LEU A 117 11.18 -7.23 8.13
CA LEU A 117 11.64 -6.86 6.78
C LEU A 117 13.02 -6.18 6.77
N LEU A 118 13.50 -5.63 7.90
CA LEU A 118 14.86 -5.09 8.01
C LEU A 118 15.91 -6.20 8.10
N THR A 119 15.59 -7.26 8.84
CA THR A 119 16.51 -8.36 9.13
C THR A 119 16.38 -9.51 8.13
N SER A 120 15.24 -9.62 7.45
CA SER A 120 14.93 -10.68 6.48
C SER A 120 14.06 -10.12 5.35
N PRO A 121 14.60 -9.21 4.51
CA PRO A 121 13.84 -8.66 3.40
C PRO A 121 13.49 -9.77 2.39
N PRO A 122 12.31 -9.72 1.74
CA PRO A 122 11.98 -10.64 0.65
C PRO A 122 13.02 -10.55 -0.49
N PRO A 123 13.29 -11.65 -1.21
CA PRO A 123 14.15 -11.63 -2.38
C PRO A 123 13.71 -10.54 -3.37
N MET A 124 14.67 -9.75 -3.86
CA MET A 124 14.48 -8.62 -4.79
C MET A 124 13.81 -7.35 -4.24
N MET A 125 13.76 -7.18 -2.92
CA MET A 125 13.40 -5.88 -2.35
C MET A 125 14.41 -4.80 -2.78
N PRO A 126 13.97 -3.68 -3.37
CA PRO A 126 14.88 -2.58 -3.67
C PRO A 126 15.41 -2.00 -2.36
N TYR A 127 16.73 -2.01 -2.18
CA TYR A 127 17.36 -1.41 -1.01
C TYR A 127 17.21 0.12 -1.08
N SER A 128 16.67 0.71 -0.01
CA SER A 128 16.87 2.13 0.27
C SER A 128 18.36 2.33 0.56
N SER A 129 19.07 2.96 -0.36
CA SER A 129 20.46 3.38 -0.15
C SER A 129 20.51 4.34 1.06
N THR A 130 21.30 4.01 2.08
CA THR A 130 21.54 4.84 3.27
C THR A 130 22.46 6.04 3.02
N GLN A 131 22.60 6.52 1.78
CA GLN A 131 23.32 7.77 1.52
C GLN A 131 22.47 9.00 1.85
N HIS A 132 22.10 9.12 3.11
CA HIS A 132 21.64 10.39 3.68
C HIS A 132 22.77 10.89 4.57
N ARG A 133 23.61 11.78 4.02
CA ARG A 133 24.62 12.51 4.80
C ARG A 133 24.00 13.83 5.25
N LEU A 134 23.71 13.95 6.54
CA LEU A 134 23.42 15.24 7.15
C LEU A 134 24.69 16.10 7.03
N ILE A 135 24.70 17.11 6.15
CA ILE A 135 25.89 17.91 5.86
C ILE A 135 26.07 19.00 6.93
N GLU A 136 24.98 19.63 7.38
CA GLU A 136 24.99 20.59 8.48
C GLU A 136 23.54 20.87 8.90
N TRP A 137 23.32 21.08 10.20
CA TRP A 137 22.10 21.70 10.71
C TRP A 137 22.52 22.88 11.59
N ARG A 138 21.94 24.06 11.33
CA ARG A 138 22.23 25.27 12.09
C ARG A 138 20.90 25.87 12.55
N GLU A 139 20.64 25.80 13.84
CA GLU A 139 19.56 26.52 14.51
C GLU A 139 20.13 27.83 15.04
N GLY A 140 19.65 28.94 14.47
CA GLY A 140 19.93 30.27 15.00
C GLY A 140 18.90 30.61 16.06
N ALA A 141 19.36 30.95 17.26
CA ALA A 141 18.50 31.63 18.24
C ALA A 141 18.07 33.00 17.67
N PRO A 142 16.84 33.46 17.90
CA PRO A 142 16.44 34.82 17.54
C PRO A 142 17.26 35.84 18.35
N GLU A 143 17.73 36.90 17.69
CA GLU A 143 18.42 38.05 18.29
C GLU A 143 17.55 38.81 19.30
#